data_AF-A0A1V1P2S0-F1
#
_entry.id   AF-A0A1V1P2S0-F1
#
_cell.length_a   1.000
_cell.length_b   1.000
_cell.length_c   1.000
_cell.angle_alpha   90.00
_cell.angle_beta   90.00
_cell.angle_gamma   90.00
#
_symmetry.space_group_name_H-M   'P 1'
#
loop_
_entity.id
_entity.type
_entity.pdbx_description
1 polymer ?
#
loop_
_entity_poly.entity_id
_entity_poly.type
_entity_poly.pdbx_seq_one_letter_code
_entity_poly.pdbx_strand_id
1 'polypeptide(L)'
;MGEHRALNITANKAVSIDKVHMDHDNVYIKLGNCTPFTRLHAVATIFLPDYDMFNHLLPSPLPDYQKQLRKPVSHYVSGRSIGDEYRYILERKYADKYPGNMLSKPGLLLNPWSIGKTETDIQDIKPGEKHKRVMDKSQTTRGFDGRPLSIGDIPKIHVHFSNIDFLNQPSRMLFNLKPDQTGVIKIKRTHLKLYRHLHLLAVDPLNAVYQEISLPKIQMATRDLRLKKALDAKEHFTQQKRISIVSQNESLVLTDMKTSSLEIYDTIDKVYALLRTLSKNEVLKEFEFIQQWPGLSLEEKQKHYAEKACHELNFFLYHKDHTFFKDVIYPYISNKKDKTFMDHWLIGDDLTSYADLWSFSHLNIAEKILLARRGFMDKENIQRYVNDLFDMIVPDIDHYNHLFDIALKGKSMDMDAGLRKAPKPPEYSTHISLYPHAALGNDYYNQIHLSWDPVEGANSYSIIRNESKSTTRPFFQKLDKTQEWAENNYFKIRQKDQQSDLIKVNAFWKDFAANDPKSPFHSKNFIYTSHNLSEMIFALSVLDLPFQAAKHKVNLTGGTFSITAASPMIIFHKEILQGKLSKKIFPY
;
A
#
# COMPACT_ATOMS: atom_id res chain seq x y z
N MET A 1 -45.82 -20.07 12.38
CA MET A 1 -44.87 -21.13 11.98
C MET A 1 -43.66 -21.03 12.91
N GLY A 2 -43.16 -22.14 13.45
CA GLY A 2 -42.10 -22.11 14.49
C GLY A 2 -40.69 -21.76 13.95
N GLU A 3 -39.85 -21.18 14.82
CA GLU A 3 -38.49 -20.65 14.56
C GLU A 3 -37.45 -21.67 14.04
N HIS A 4 -37.81 -22.95 13.92
CA HIS A 4 -36.91 -24.04 13.52
C HIS A 4 -37.34 -24.75 12.22
N ARG A 5 -38.31 -24.20 11.47
CA ARG A 5 -38.72 -24.75 10.18
C ARG A 5 -37.84 -24.16 9.06
N ALA A 6 -36.96 -24.97 8.49
CA ALA A 6 -36.34 -24.67 7.20
C ALA A 6 -37.27 -25.16 6.09
N LEU A 7 -37.74 -24.24 5.24
CA LEU A 7 -38.52 -24.58 4.05
C LEU A 7 -37.55 -24.77 2.89
N ASN A 8 -37.68 -25.90 2.18
CA ASN A 8 -36.96 -26.11 0.93
C ASN A 8 -37.54 -25.14 -0.10
N ILE A 9 -36.71 -24.23 -0.62
CA ILE A 9 -37.12 -23.35 -1.72
C ILE A 9 -37.08 -24.20 -2.99
N THR A 10 -38.22 -24.38 -3.62
CA THR A 10 -38.32 -25.04 -4.93
C THR A 10 -37.36 -24.34 -5.91
N ALA A 11 -36.50 -25.12 -6.57
CA ALA A 11 -35.55 -24.57 -7.54
C ALA A 11 -36.30 -23.78 -8.62
N ASN A 12 -35.97 -22.50 -8.77
CA ASN A 12 -36.46 -21.70 -9.88
C ASN A 12 -36.03 -22.35 -11.20
N LYS A 13 -36.90 -22.29 -12.22
CA LYS A 13 -36.53 -22.73 -13.57
C LYS A 13 -35.31 -21.93 -14.04
N ALA A 14 -34.39 -22.59 -14.74
CA ALA A 14 -33.19 -21.94 -15.26
C ALA A 14 -33.56 -20.80 -16.23
N VAL A 15 -32.85 -19.67 -16.11
CA VAL A 15 -32.97 -18.55 -17.05
C VAL A 15 -32.67 -19.03 -18.47
N SER A 16 -33.42 -18.57 -19.46
CA SER A 16 -33.22 -18.91 -20.87
C SER A 16 -33.25 -17.66 -21.75
N ILE A 17 -32.58 -17.71 -22.91
CA ILE A 17 -32.75 -16.70 -23.96
C ILE A 17 -33.73 -17.29 -24.97
N ASP A 18 -35.00 -16.91 -24.88
CA ASP A 18 -36.09 -17.55 -25.63
C ASP A 18 -36.11 -17.12 -27.09
N LYS A 19 -35.88 -15.82 -27.33
CA LYS A 19 -35.90 -15.26 -28.67
C LYS A 19 -35.06 -14.00 -28.73
N VAL A 20 -34.27 -13.88 -29.78
CA VAL A 20 -33.65 -12.62 -30.13
C VAL A 20 -34.13 -12.18 -31.50
N HIS A 21 -34.64 -10.95 -31.56
CA HIS A 21 -35.19 -10.36 -32.76
C HIS A 21 -34.54 -9.00 -33.00
N MET A 22 -34.20 -8.73 -34.24
CA MET A 22 -33.55 -7.48 -34.64
C MET A 22 -34.43 -6.77 -35.66
N ASP A 23 -34.78 -5.51 -35.37
CA ASP A 23 -35.44 -4.61 -36.32
C ASP A 23 -34.43 -3.59 -36.88
N HIS A 24 -34.91 -2.54 -37.55
CA HIS A 24 -34.03 -1.52 -38.13
C HIS A 24 -33.32 -0.67 -37.06
N ASP A 25 -33.91 -0.49 -35.88
CA ASP A 25 -33.49 0.47 -34.87
C ASP A 25 -32.96 -0.19 -33.58
N ASN A 26 -33.31 -1.43 -33.30
CA ASN A 26 -33.14 -2.11 -32.02
C ASN A 26 -32.97 -3.63 -32.16
N VAL A 27 -32.27 -4.20 -31.17
CA VAL A 27 -32.23 -5.63 -30.89
C VAL A 27 -33.06 -5.88 -29.63
N TYR A 28 -34.07 -6.74 -29.75
CA TYR A 28 -34.92 -7.19 -28.65
C TYR A 28 -34.49 -8.59 -28.23
N ILE A 29 -34.16 -8.74 -26.96
CA ILE A 29 -33.78 -10.00 -26.34
C ILE A 29 -34.89 -10.36 -25.35
N LYS A 30 -35.60 -11.46 -25.63
CA LYS A 30 -36.60 -12.01 -24.72
C LYS A 30 -35.96 -13.09 -23.86
N LEU A 31 -36.00 -12.89 -22.55
CA LEU A 31 -35.52 -13.83 -21.56
C LEU A 31 -36.69 -14.61 -20.94
N GLY A 32 -36.53 -15.91 -20.82
CA GLY A 32 -37.44 -16.81 -20.13
C GLY A 32 -37.03 -17.04 -18.68
N ASN A 33 -37.99 -17.37 -17.81
CA ASN A 33 -37.78 -17.68 -16.39
C ASN A 33 -37.02 -16.58 -15.61
N CYS A 34 -37.28 -15.31 -15.93
CA CYS A 34 -36.64 -14.18 -15.26
C CYS A 34 -37.02 -14.10 -13.77
N THR A 35 -36.03 -13.81 -12.94
CA THR A 35 -36.20 -13.42 -11.54
C THR A 35 -35.87 -11.92 -11.38
N PRO A 36 -36.18 -11.30 -10.23
CA PRO A 36 -35.75 -9.92 -9.93
C PRO A 36 -34.22 -9.71 -10.00
N PHE A 37 -33.45 -10.79 -9.89
CA PHE A 37 -31.99 -10.80 -9.93
C PHE A 37 -31.43 -11.07 -11.33
N THR A 38 -32.27 -11.45 -12.30
CA THR A 38 -31.81 -11.74 -13.66
C THR A 38 -31.21 -10.49 -14.31
N ARG A 39 -30.02 -10.64 -14.88
CA ARG A 39 -29.28 -9.60 -15.61
C ARG A 39 -28.78 -10.13 -16.94
N LEU A 40 -28.75 -9.26 -17.95
CA LEU A 40 -28.10 -9.54 -19.22
C LEU A 40 -26.82 -8.70 -19.35
N HIS A 41 -25.75 -9.37 -19.72
CA HIS A 41 -24.48 -8.77 -20.13
C HIS A 41 -24.34 -8.96 -21.63
N ALA A 42 -24.28 -7.86 -22.38
CA ALA A 42 -24.11 -7.88 -23.83
C ALA A 42 -22.75 -7.29 -24.21
N VAL A 43 -21.97 -8.02 -24.99
CA VAL A 43 -20.65 -7.60 -25.48
C VAL A 43 -20.64 -7.65 -27.00
N ALA A 44 -20.38 -6.53 -27.65
CA ALA A 44 -20.30 -6.44 -29.10
C ALA A 44 -18.84 -6.33 -29.55
N THR A 45 -18.44 -7.18 -30.48
CA THR A 45 -17.05 -7.33 -30.96
C THR A 45 -17.01 -7.34 -32.49
N ILE A 46 -15.85 -6.98 -33.07
CA ILE A 46 -15.63 -7.04 -34.52
C ILE A 46 -15.17 -8.42 -34.97
N PHE A 47 -14.31 -9.05 -34.16
CA PHE A 47 -13.83 -10.42 -34.35
C PHE A 47 -14.40 -11.32 -33.26
N LEU A 48 -14.50 -12.61 -33.55
CA LEU A 48 -14.79 -13.61 -32.54
C LEU A 48 -13.65 -13.61 -31.50
N PRO A 49 -13.94 -13.46 -30.20
CA PRO A 49 -12.93 -13.62 -29.16
C PRO A 49 -12.24 -14.99 -29.27
N ASP A 50 -10.94 -15.02 -28.99
CA ASP A 50 -10.15 -16.26 -28.93
C ASP A 50 -10.29 -17.01 -27.59
N TYR A 51 -10.95 -16.40 -26.61
CA TYR A 51 -11.27 -16.96 -25.31
C TYR A 51 -12.76 -17.29 -25.18
N ASP A 52 -13.08 -18.24 -24.30
CA ASP A 52 -14.46 -18.60 -23.99
C ASP A 52 -15.11 -17.59 -23.04
N MET A 53 -15.94 -16.73 -23.61
CA MET A 53 -16.64 -15.69 -22.85
C MET A 53 -17.59 -16.24 -21.79
N PHE A 54 -18.16 -17.43 -21.95
CA PHE A 54 -19.05 -18.01 -20.94
C PHE A 54 -18.25 -18.35 -19.67
N ASN A 55 -17.17 -19.10 -19.81
CA ASN A 55 -16.34 -19.52 -18.69
C ASN A 55 -15.66 -18.35 -17.95
N HIS A 56 -15.29 -17.29 -18.67
CA HIS A 56 -14.65 -16.11 -18.06
C HIS A 56 -15.63 -15.14 -17.40
N LEU A 57 -16.91 -15.14 -17.78
CA LEU A 57 -17.92 -14.22 -17.26
C LEU A 57 -18.97 -14.90 -16.38
N LEU A 58 -18.87 -16.21 -16.17
CA LEU A 58 -19.70 -16.95 -15.23
C LEU A 58 -19.56 -16.33 -13.83
N PRO A 59 -20.68 -15.98 -13.16
CA PRO A 59 -20.62 -15.57 -11.77
C PRO A 59 -20.08 -16.74 -10.93
N SER A 60 -19.21 -16.43 -9.96
CA SER A 60 -18.89 -17.40 -8.91
C SER A 60 -20.22 -17.86 -8.29
N PRO A 61 -20.48 -19.17 -8.14
CA PRO A 61 -21.68 -19.63 -7.46
C PRO A 61 -21.71 -18.95 -6.08
N LEU A 62 -22.87 -18.40 -5.73
CA LEU A 62 -23.07 -17.86 -4.39
C LEU A 62 -22.68 -18.94 -3.37
N PRO A 63 -21.97 -18.60 -2.28
CA PRO A 63 -21.66 -19.57 -1.26
C PRO A 63 -22.97 -20.20 -0.77
N ASP A 64 -23.03 -21.52 -0.82
CA ASP A 64 -24.17 -22.30 -0.39
C ASP A 64 -24.44 -21.96 1.10
N TYR A 65 -25.53 -21.24 1.38
CA TYR A 65 -25.86 -20.80 2.74
C TYR A 65 -26.33 -22.01 3.56
N GLN A 66 -25.39 -22.80 4.08
CA GLN A 66 -25.69 -23.91 4.98
C GLN A 66 -25.95 -23.39 6.39
N LYS A 67 -27.22 -23.31 6.79
CA LYS A 67 -27.59 -22.99 8.18
C LYS A 67 -27.61 -24.25 9.04
N GLN A 68 -26.54 -24.47 9.80
CA GLN A 68 -26.50 -25.56 10.78
C GLN A 68 -27.18 -25.10 12.09
N LEU A 69 -28.36 -25.67 12.40
CA LEU A 69 -29.03 -25.41 13.68
C LEU A 69 -28.28 -26.11 14.82
N ARG A 70 -27.58 -25.35 15.66
CA ARG A 70 -26.87 -25.87 16.85
C ARG A 70 -27.82 -25.90 18.06
N LYS A 71 -27.78 -26.98 18.85
CA LYS A 71 -28.42 -27.00 20.19
C LYS A 71 -27.53 -26.20 21.16
N PRO A 72 -28.09 -25.31 22.00
CA PRO A 72 -27.29 -24.64 23.02
C PRO A 72 -26.84 -25.66 24.08
N VAL A 73 -25.54 -25.68 24.38
CA VAL A 73 -24.99 -26.43 25.53
C VAL A 73 -24.69 -25.42 26.63
N SER A 74 -25.27 -25.64 27.81
CA SER A 74 -24.98 -24.84 29.00
C SER A 74 -23.90 -25.52 29.84
N HIS A 75 -22.84 -24.79 30.20
CA HIS A 75 -21.81 -25.26 31.10
C HIS A 75 -21.76 -24.40 32.37
N TYR A 76 -21.63 -25.05 33.52
CA TYR A 76 -21.33 -24.39 34.79
C TYR A 76 -19.92 -24.82 35.21
N VAL A 77 -19.01 -23.86 35.34
CA VAL A 77 -17.64 -24.10 35.80
C VAL A 77 -17.42 -23.27 37.06
N SER A 78 -17.48 -23.94 38.22
CA SER A 78 -17.09 -23.37 39.51
C SER A 78 -15.66 -23.81 39.83
N GLY A 79 -14.81 -22.85 40.21
CA GLY A 79 -13.45 -23.10 40.69
C GLY A 79 -12.35 -22.77 39.68
N ARG A 80 -11.94 -21.49 39.65
CA ARG A 80 -10.56 -21.14 39.27
C ARG A 80 -9.92 -20.53 40.51
N SER A 81 -8.95 -21.24 41.08
CA SER A 81 -8.02 -20.67 42.05
C SER A 81 -7.22 -19.57 41.35
N ILE A 82 -7.25 -18.37 41.91
CA ILE A 82 -6.47 -17.23 41.46
C ILE A 82 -5.21 -17.22 42.32
N GLY A 83 -4.01 -17.17 41.72
CA GLY A 83 -2.75 -17.12 42.46
C GLY A 83 -2.63 -15.84 43.31
N ASP A 84 -1.89 -15.92 44.42
CA ASP A 84 -1.79 -14.86 45.42
C ASP A 84 -1.22 -13.54 44.86
N GLU A 85 -0.27 -13.60 43.91
CA GLU A 85 0.23 -12.40 43.22
C GLU A 85 -0.85 -11.70 42.39
N TYR A 86 -1.70 -12.47 41.71
CA TYR A 86 -2.80 -11.92 40.93
C TYR A 86 -3.86 -11.29 41.84
N ARG A 87 -4.13 -11.92 42.98
CA ARG A 87 -4.98 -11.36 44.03
C ARG A 87 -4.40 -10.04 44.57
N TYR A 88 -3.10 -9.99 44.87
CA TYR A 88 -2.39 -8.79 45.32
C TYR A 88 -2.50 -7.63 44.32
N ILE A 89 -2.31 -7.89 43.03
CA ILE A 89 -2.40 -6.86 41.99
C ILE A 89 -3.84 -6.33 41.85
N LEU A 90 -4.86 -7.20 41.89
CA LEU A 90 -6.26 -6.78 41.84
C LEU A 90 -6.63 -5.95 43.07
N GLU A 91 -6.28 -6.41 44.27
CA GLU A 91 -6.51 -5.68 45.53
C GLU A 91 -5.86 -4.30 45.50
N ARG A 92 -4.66 -4.17 44.94
CA ARG A 92 -3.98 -2.87 44.77
C ARG A 92 -4.61 -1.98 43.67
N LYS A 93 -5.07 -2.56 42.56
CA LYS A 93 -5.69 -1.81 41.45
C LYS A 93 -7.01 -1.18 41.90
N TYR A 94 -7.78 -1.91 42.70
CA TYR A 94 -9.10 -1.51 43.22
C TYR A 94 -9.08 -0.95 44.64
N ALA A 95 -7.90 -0.81 45.26
CA ALA A 95 -7.76 -0.07 46.51
C ALA A 95 -8.24 1.38 46.30
N ASP A 96 -8.90 1.94 47.31
CA ASP A 96 -9.37 3.32 47.28
C ASP A 96 -8.18 4.27 47.05
N LYS A 97 -8.19 4.93 45.89
CA LYS A 97 -7.15 5.88 45.49
C LYS A 97 -7.58 7.28 45.91
N TYR A 98 -6.84 7.88 46.82
CA TYR A 98 -7.00 9.28 47.20
C TYR A 98 -6.38 10.19 46.12
N PRO A 99 -6.95 11.38 45.86
CA PRO A 99 -6.36 12.35 44.94
C PRO A 99 -5.00 12.80 45.47
N GLY A 100 -3.93 12.35 44.83
CA GLY A 100 -2.55 12.74 45.08
C GLY A 100 -1.87 13.24 43.81
N ASN A 101 -0.54 13.32 43.80
CA ASN A 101 0.22 13.67 42.60
C ASN A 101 -0.06 12.66 41.48
N MET A 102 -0.75 13.11 40.43
CA MET A 102 -1.08 12.31 39.23
C MET A 102 0.04 12.34 38.19
N LEU A 103 1.12 13.07 38.43
CA LEU A 103 2.29 13.07 37.54
C LEU A 103 2.93 11.68 37.53
N SER A 104 3.37 11.25 36.36
CA SER A 104 4.21 10.08 36.21
C SER A 104 5.49 10.27 37.05
N LYS A 105 5.93 9.18 37.68
CA LYS A 105 7.22 9.20 38.39
C LYS A 105 8.33 9.51 37.39
N PRO A 106 9.31 10.36 37.74
CA PRO A 106 10.45 10.61 36.87
C PRO A 106 11.15 9.28 36.56
N GLY A 107 11.28 8.98 35.28
CA GLY A 107 11.95 7.77 34.78
C GLY A 107 13.39 8.08 34.38
N LEU A 108 14.22 7.03 34.31
CA LEU A 108 15.59 7.13 33.80
C LEU A 108 15.63 7.31 32.28
N LEU A 109 14.63 6.73 31.60
CA LEU A 109 14.47 6.76 30.15
C LEU A 109 13.71 8.02 29.77
N LEU A 110 14.19 8.73 28.75
CA LEU A 110 13.51 9.90 28.20
C LEU A 110 12.37 9.46 27.29
N ASN A 111 12.65 8.56 26.34
CA ASN A 111 11.69 8.05 25.38
C ASN A 111 11.49 6.53 25.56
N PRO A 112 10.77 6.09 26.59
CA PRO A 112 10.59 4.66 26.85
C PRO A 112 9.64 4.01 25.83
N TRP A 113 10.05 2.88 25.26
CA TRP A 113 9.17 2.02 24.46
C TRP A 113 9.17 0.57 24.95
N SER A 114 8.03 -0.11 24.75
CA SER A 114 7.79 -1.46 25.25
C SER A 114 8.41 -2.50 24.32
N ILE A 115 9.39 -3.24 24.85
CA ILE A 115 10.18 -4.23 24.11
C ILE A 115 9.43 -5.57 23.95
N GLY A 116 8.61 -5.91 24.95
CA GLY A 116 7.92 -7.18 25.04
C GLY A 116 7.00 -7.22 26.24
N LYS A 117 5.96 -8.06 26.14
CA LYS A 117 5.00 -8.30 27.22
C LYS A 117 5.26 -9.70 27.78
N THR A 118 5.49 -9.83 29.09
CA THR A 118 5.71 -11.16 29.70
C THR A 118 4.58 -12.13 29.39
N GLU A 119 4.91 -13.37 29.05
CA GLU A 119 3.90 -14.43 28.93
C GLU A 119 3.72 -15.07 30.31
N THR A 120 2.47 -15.15 30.77
CA THR A 120 2.13 -15.86 31.99
C THR A 120 2.06 -17.34 31.64
N ASP A 121 3.01 -18.13 32.13
CA ASP A 121 2.95 -19.58 31.99
C ASP A 121 1.77 -20.16 32.79
N ILE A 122 1.09 -21.13 32.18
CA ILE A 122 0.05 -21.90 32.84
C ILE A 122 0.75 -22.95 33.68
N GLN A 123 0.64 -22.86 35.01
CA GLN A 123 1.13 -23.91 35.90
C GLN A 123 0.27 -25.16 35.71
N ASP A 124 0.83 -26.20 35.08
CA ASP A 124 0.17 -27.49 35.00
C ASP A 124 0.11 -28.13 36.40
N ILE A 125 -1.11 -28.46 36.81
CA ILE A 125 -1.41 -29.05 38.12
C ILE A 125 -0.78 -30.45 38.20
N LYS A 126 -0.13 -30.78 39.33
CA LYS A 126 0.38 -32.14 39.60
C LYS A 126 -0.74 -33.20 39.50
N PRO A 127 -0.44 -34.42 39.04
CA PRO A 127 -1.46 -35.46 38.85
C PRO A 127 -2.04 -35.90 40.20
N GLY A 128 -3.21 -35.37 40.55
CA GLY A 128 -3.93 -35.68 41.80
C GLY A 128 -5.22 -34.89 41.96
N GLU A 129 -5.23 -33.62 41.54
CA GLU A 129 -6.45 -32.79 41.47
C GLU A 129 -6.97 -32.72 40.04
N LYS A 130 -7.55 -33.84 39.59
CA LYS A 130 -8.22 -33.89 38.28
C LYS A 130 -9.58 -33.21 38.37
N HIS A 131 -9.67 -31.94 38.04
CA HIS A 131 -10.93 -31.41 37.53
C HIS A 131 -11.26 -32.12 36.21
N LYS A 132 -12.46 -32.69 36.10
CA LYS A 132 -12.97 -33.25 34.84
C LYS A 132 -12.98 -32.14 33.78
N ARG A 133 -11.96 -32.10 32.92
CA ARG A 133 -12.11 -31.53 31.59
C ARG A 133 -13.13 -32.40 30.87
N VAL A 134 -14.39 -31.97 30.91
CA VAL A 134 -15.37 -32.45 29.94
C VAL A 134 -14.96 -31.78 28.63
N MET A 135 -14.16 -32.48 27.83
CA MET A 135 -13.99 -32.09 26.44
C MET A 135 -15.37 -32.15 25.81
N ASP A 136 -15.80 -31.02 25.28
CA ASP A 136 -17.00 -30.94 24.50
C ASP A 136 -16.77 -31.81 23.24
N LYS A 137 -17.40 -32.99 23.19
CA LYS A 137 -17.37 -33.85 21.99
C LYS A 137 -18.10 -33.19 20.80
N SER A 138 -18.58 -31.96 20.95
CA SER A 138 -19.02 -31.10 19.84
C SER A 138 -17.87 -30.42 19.09
N GLN A 139 -16.64 -30.46 19.62
CA GLN A 139 -15.43 -29.98 18.93
C GLN A 139 -14.75 -31.07 18.10
N THR A 140 -15.52 -31.88 17.39
CA THR A 140 -15.14 -32.15 16.00
C THR A 140 -15.91 -31.17 15.15
N THR A 141 -15.47 -29.91 15.18
CA THR A 141 -15.34 -29.21 13.91
C THR A 141 -14.57 -30.17 13.00
N ARG A 142 -15.30 -30.96 12.20
CA ARG A 142 -15.01 -30.89 10.77
C ARG A 142 -15.07 -29.40 10.52
N GLY A 143 -13.91 -28.76 10.61
CA GLY A 143 -13.74 -27.50 9.98
C GLY A 143 -14.37 -27.72 8.62
N PHE A 144 -15.27 -26.82 8.27
CA PHE A 144 -15.20 -26.36 6.91
C PHE A 144 -13.72 -25.96 6.74
N ASP A 145 -12.86 -26.93 6.37
CA ASP A 145 -12.11 -26.77 5.15
C ASP A 145 -13.21 -26.43 4.15
N GLY A 146 -13.60 -25.14 4.13
CA GLY A 146 -13.76 -24.50 2.86
C GLY A 146 -12.44 -24.85 2.23
N ARG A 147 -12.45 -25.91 1.41
CA ARG A 147 -11.39 -26.11 0.44
C ARG A 147 -11.30 -24.70 -0.12
N PRO A 148 -10.21 -23.95 0.11
CA PRO A 148 -10.00 -22.79 -0.71
C PRO A 148 -10.18 -23.37 -2.10
N LEU A 149 -11.13 -22.82 -2.88
CA LEU A 149 -11.33 -23.21 -4.27
C LEU A 149 -9.94 -23.52 -4.78
N SER A 150 -9.69 -24.78 -5.09
CA SER A 150 -8.34 -25.20 -5.44
C SER A 150 -7.91 -24.20 -6.49
N ILE A 151 -6.78 -23.53 -6.31
CA ILE A 151 -6.25 -22.60 -7.30
C ILE A 151 -6.05 -23.32 -8.65
N GLY A 152 -6.19 -24.65 -8.70
CA GLY A 152 -6.32 -25.46 -9.91
C GLY A 152 -7.65 -25.40 -10.67
N ASP A 153 -8.75 -24.89 -10.09
CA ASP A 153 -10.08 -24.78 -10.72
C ASP A 153 -10.45 -23.35 -11.13
N ILE A 154 -9.61 -22.36 -10.82
CA ILE A 154 -9.67 -21.07 -11.52
C ILE A 154 -9.25 -21.41 -12.96
N PRO A 155 -10.10 -21.23 -13.98
CA PRO A 155 -9.68 -21.48 -15.35
C PRO A 155 -8.41 -20.67 -15.58
N LYS A 156 -7.31 -21.36 -15.90
CA LYS A 156 -6.04 -20.71 -16.26
C LYS A 156 -6.43 -19.63 -17.25
N ILE A 157 -6.27 -18.36 -16.86
CA ILE A 157 -6.47 -17.24 -17.77
C ILE A 157 -5.39 -17.43 -18.82
N HIS A 158 -5.77 -18.07 -19.93
CA HIS A 158 -4.94 -18.11 -21.10
C HIS A 158 -4.81 -16.67 -21.54
N VAL A 159 -3.60 -16.13 -21.39
CA VAL A 159 -3.27 -14.80 -21.91
C VAL A 159 -3.23 -14.96 -23.42
N HIS A 160 -4.36 -14.72 -24.06
CA HIS A 160 -4.43 -14.79 -25.50
C HIS A 160 -3.87 -13.49 -26.11
N PHE A 161 -2.98 -13.62 -27.08
CA PHE A 161 -2.24 -12.51 -27.69
C PHE A 161 -2.93 -11.96 -28.95
N SER A 162 -4.24 -11.73 -28.90
CA SER A 162 -4.94 -11.05 -29.99
C SER A 162 -4.65 -9.55 -29.98
N ASN A 163 -3.67 -9.11 -30.78
CA ASN A 163 -3.40 -7.68 -30.96
C ASN A 163 -4.40 -7.06 -31.94
N ILE A 164 -5.44 -6.44 -31.40
CA ILE A 164 -6.47 -5.71 -32.15
C ILE A 164 -6.25 -4.19 -32.12
N ASP A 165 -5.01 -3.76 -31.89
CA ASP A 165 -4.68 -2.35 -31.76
C ASP A 165 -4.91 -1.58 -33.05
N PHE A 166 -4.99 -2.18 -34.23
CA PHE A 166 -5.30 -1.43 -35.44
C PHE A 166 -6.78 -0.99 -35.52
N LEU A 167 -7.65 -1.47 -34.63
CA LEU A 167 -9.06 -1.06 -34.59
C LEU A 167 -9.20 0.37 -34.07
N ASN A 168 -10.02 1.17 -34.75
CA ASN A 168 -10.29 2.54 -34.34
C ASN A 168 -11.23 2.63 -33.12
N GLN A 169 -12.03 1.58 -32.85
CA GLN A 169 -12.93 1.53 -31.70
C GLN A 169 -12.77 0.22 -30.92
N PRO A 170 -12.83 0.27 -29.57
CA PRO A 170 -12.81 -0.92 -28.73
C PRO A 170 -14.14 -1.66 -28.77
N SER A 171 -14.19 -2.88 -28.24
CA SER A 171 -15.44 -3.63 -28.03
C SER A 171 -16.46 -2.84 -27.22
N ARG A 172 -17.75 -2.96 -27.55
CA ARG A 172 -18.83 -2.29 -26.80
C ARG A 172 -19.37 -3.23 -25.75
N MET A 173 -19.32 -2.81 -24.48
CA MET A 173 -19.85 -3.57 -23.36
C MET A 173 -21.10 -2.90 -22.80
N LEU A 174 -22.17 -3.66 -22.61
CA LEU A 174 -23.44 -3.26 -22.03
C LEU A 174 -23.78 -4.25 -20.91
N PHE A 175 -23.41 -3.90 -19.68
CA PHE A 175 -23.52 -4.80 -18.52
C PHE A 175 -24.75 -4.51 -17.67
N ASN A 176 -25.17 -5.53 -16.91
CA ASN A 176 -26.20 -5.42 -15.87
C ASN A 176 -27.54 -4.88 -16.41
N LEU A 177 -27.89 -5.22 -17.67
CA LEU A 177 -29.15 -4.83 -18.28
C LEU A 177 -30.29 -5.60 -17.60
N LYS A 178 -31.31 -4.89 -17.15
CA LYS A 178 -32.49 -5.47 -16.50
C LYS A 178 -33.59 -5.71 -17.54
N PRO A 179 -34.23 -6.90 -17.54
CA PRO A 179 -35.44 -7.12 -18.33
C PRO A 179 -36.58 -6.22 -17.82
N ASP A 180 -37.47 -5.85 -18.74
CA ASP A 180 -38.74 -5.22 -18.39
C ASP A 180 -39.73 -6.21 -17.74
N GLN A 181 -40.94 -5.75 -17.43
CA GLN A 181 -41.99 -6.58 -16.81
C GLN A 181 -42.38 -7.80 -17.66
N THR A 182 -42.07 -7.79 -18.96
CA THR A 182 -42.36 -8.88 -19.90
C THR A 182 -41.16 -9.77 -20.20
N GLY A 183 -40.01 -9.52 -19.55
CA GLY A 183 -38.78 -10.28 -19.78
C GLY A 183 -37.96 -9.77 -20.98
N VAL A 184 -38.27 -8.59 -21.54
CA VAL A 184 -37.64 -8.09 -22.76
C VAL A 184 -36.59 -7.03 -22.45
N ILE A 185 -35.46 -7.10 -23.15
CA ILE A 185 -34.38 -6.12 -23.12
C ILE A 185 -34.21 -5.51 -24.50
N LYS A 186 -34.19 -4.18 -24.57
CA LYS A 186 -34.06 -3.41 -25.80
C LYS A 186 -32.68 -2.75 -25.89
N ILE A 187 -31.90 -3.13 -26.90
CA ILE A 187 -30.59 -2.53 -27.19
C ILE A 187 -30.70 -1.73 -28.49
N LYS A 188 -30.36 -0.43 -28.45
CA LYS A 188 -30.36 0.44 -29.64
C LYS A 188 -29.28 0.01 -30.62
N ARG A 189 -29.64 -0.15 -31.89
CA ARG A 189 -28.73 -0.55 -32.96
C ARG A 189 -27.63 0.48 -33.20
N THR A 190 -27.87 1.76 -32.90
CA THR A 190 -26.84 2.82 -32.97
C THR A 190 -25.59 2.49 -32.16
N HIS A 191 -25.71 1.74 -31.06
CA HIS A 191 -24.57 1.30 -30.25
C HIS A 191 -23.84 0.09 -30.84
N LEU A 192 -24.45 -0.59 -31.83
CA LEU A 192 -24.00 -1.86 -32.39
C LEU A 192 -23.55 -1.75 -33.86
N LYS A 193 -23.75 -0.59 -34.52
CA LYS A 193 -23.48 -0.38 -35.95
C LYS A 193 -22.04 -0.60 -36.40
N LEU A 194 -21.08 -0.72 -35.49
CA LEU A 194 -19.66 -0.89 -35.79
C LEU A 194 -19.13 -2.28 -35.45
N TYR A 195 -19.99 -3.19 -34.99
CA TYR A 195 -19.62 -4.51 -34.50
C TYR A 195 -20.30 -5.61 -35.32
N ARG A 196 -19.74 -6.81 -35.28
CA ARG A 196 -20.13 -7.95 -36.13
C ARG A 196 -20.65 -9.14 -35.34
N HIS A 197 -20.22 -9.28 -34.09
CA HIS A 197 -20.71 -10.29 -33.17
C HIS A 197 -21.33 -9.59 -31.97
N LEU A 198 -22.47 -10.10 -31.53
CA LEU A 198 -23.13 -9.70 -30.30
C LEU A 198 -23.23 -10.94 -29.40
N HIS A 199 -22.51 -10.90 -28.30
CA HIS A 199 -22.46 -11.95 -27.30
C HIS A 199 -23.40 -11.58 -26.16
N LEU A 200 -24.29 -12.49 -25.80
CA LEU A 200 -25.35 -12.29 -24.81
C LEU A 200 -25.17 -13.31 -23.68
N LEU A 201 -24.94 -12.83 -22.47
CA LEU A 201 -24.84 -13.64 -21.27
C LEU A 201 -25.94 -13.23 -20.29
N ALA A 202 -26.96 -14.06 -20.17
CA ALA A 202 -28.03 -13.90 -19.19
C ALA A 202 -27.63 -14.65 -17.92
N VAL A 203 -27.64 -13.98 -16.77
CA VAL A 203 -27.27 -14.55 -15.47
C VAL A 203 -28.36 -14.33 -14.44
N ASP A 204 -28.50 -15.30 -13.55
CA ASP A 204 -29.33 -15.32 -12.35
C ASP A 204 -28.45 -15.88 -11.20
N PRO A 205 -28.77 -15.68 -9.90
CA PRO A 205 -27.95 -16.16 -8.79
C PRO A 205 -27.57 -17.64 -8.82
N LEU A 206 -28.32 -18.46 -9.55
CA LEU A 206 -28.12 -19.90 -9.65
C LEU A 206 -27.80 -20.40 -11.07
N ASN A 207 -28.00 -19.58 -12.12
CA ASN A 207 -27.95 -20.05 -13.51
C ASN A 207 -27.32 -19.00 -14.44
N ALA A 208 -26.67 -19.45 -15.51
CA ALA A 208 -26.20 -18.59 -16.57
C ALA A 208 -26.44 -19.24 -17.94
N VAL A 209 -26.81 -18.43 -18.93
CA VAL A 209 -27.00 -18.85 -20.33
C VAL A 209 -26.30 -17.87 -21.26
N TYR A 210 -25.59 -18.42 -22.23
CA TYR A 210 -24.86 -17.67 -23.24
C TYR A 210 -25.39 -17.95 -24.65
N GLN A 211 -25.49 -16.90 -25.45
CA GLN A 211 -25.84 -16.99 -26.87
C GLN A 211 -25.06 -15.95 -27.68
N GLU A 212 -24.57 -16.34 -28.86
CA GLU A 212 -23.95 -15.45 -29.83
C GLU A 212 -24.90 -15.15 -31.00
N ILE A 213 -24.87 -13.91 -31.49
CA ILE A 213 -25.61 -13.48 -32.66
C ILE A 213 -24.69 -12.71 -33.61
N SER A 214 -24.76 -13.03 -34.89
CA SER A 214 -24.07 -12.28 -35.94
C SER A 214 -24.88 -11.04 -36.35
N LEU A 215 -24.20 -9.89 -36.38
CA LEU A 215 -24.71 -8.65 -36.94
C LEU A 215 -24.30 -8.51 -38.42
N PRO A 216 -25.02 -7.72 -39.23
CA PRO A 216 -24.70 -7.54 -40.65
C PRO A 216 -23.27 -7.05 -40.88
N LYS A 217 -22.67 -7.43 -42.02
CA LYS A 217 -21.31 -7.05 -42.38
C LYS A 217 -21.19 -5.52 -42.50
N ILE A 218 -20.19 -4.95 -41.83
CA ILE A 218 -19.86 -3.52 -41.86
C ILE A 218 -18.40 -3.35 -42.32
N GLN A 219 -18.08 -2.22 -42.93
CA GLN A 219 -16.70 -1.85 -43.26
C GLN A 219 -15.96 -1.41 -41.98
N MET A 220 -14.85 -2.09 -41.68
CA MET A 220 -14.05 -1.85 -40.49
C MET A 220 -13.25 -0.54 -40.60
N ALA A 221 -13.32 0.30 -39.58
CA ALA A 221 -12.49 1.49 -39.45
C ALA A 221 -11.20 1.15 -38.69
N THR A 222 -10.04 1.45 -39.30
CA THR A 222 -8.73 1.21 -38.70
C THR A 222 -8.07 2.52 -38.25
N ARG A 223 -7.14 2.43 -37.29
CA ARG A 223 -6.24 3.52 -36.92
C ARG A 223 -4.84 3.28 -37.46
N ASP A 224 -4.17 4.35 -37.85
CA ASP A 224 -2.79 4.29 -38.31
C ASP A 224 -1.85 4.05 -37.12
N LEU A 225 -1.13 2.93 -37.15
CA LEU A 225 -0.16 2.53 -36.13
C LEU A 225 1.28 2.98 -36.44
N ARG A 226 1.51 3.65 -37.57
CA ARG A 226 2.85 4.13 -37.94
C ARG A 226 3.30 5.27 -37.03
N LEU A 227 4.61 5.35 -36.80
CA LEU A 227 5.23 6.45 -36.07
C LEU A 227 5.09 7.75 -36.89
N LYS A 228 4.31 8.73 -36.40
CA LYS A 228 4.01 9.97 -37.14
C LYS A 228 5.24 10.84 -37.48
N LYS A 229 6.29 10.78 -36.65
CA LYS A 229 7.61 11.35 -36.95
C LYS A 229 8.56 10.18 -37.09
N ALA A 230 8.96 9.84 -38.31
CA ALA A 230 9.92 8.77 -38.53
C ALA A 230 11.27 9.16 -37.91
N LEU A 231 11.91 8.21 -37.25
CA LEU A 231 13.32 8.32 -36.86
C LEU A 231 14.18 8.16 -38.13
N ASP A 232 15.33 8.83 -38.18
CA ASP A 232 16.25 8.68 -39.31
C ASP A 232 16.78 7.24 -39.35
N ALA A 233 16.50 6.50 -40.41
CA ALA A 233 16.92 5.11 -40.56
C ALA A 233 18.46 4.94 -40.66
N LYS A 234 19.21 6.03 -40.94
CA LYS A 234 20.67 6.02 -40.96
C LYS A 234 21.29 6.10 -39.56
N GLU A 235 20.51 6.52 -38.58
CA GLU A 235 20.97 6.72 -37.22
C GLU A 235 20.47 5.61 -36.30
N HIS A 236 21.23 5.35 -35.23
CA HIS A 236 20.84 4.36 -34.22
C HIS A 236 20.15 5.06 -33.07
N PHE A 237 18.95 4.61 -32.73
CA PHE A 237 18.18 5.16 -31.61
C PHE A 237 17.99 4.11 -30.53
N THR A 238 18.11 4.53 -29.28
CA THR A 238 17.80 3.70 -28.11
C THR A 238 16.90 4.47 -27.17
N GLN A 239 16.02 3.76 -26.48
CA GLN A 239 15.25 4.34 -25.40
C GLN A 239 16.14 4.39 -24.15
N GLN A 240 16.43 5.59 -23.65
CA GLN A 240 17.33 5.81 -22.53
C GLN A 240 16.54 6.20 -21.28
N LYS A 241 16.88 5.57 -20.15
CA LYS A 241 16.42 5.95 -18.80
C LYS A 241 17.39 6.98 -18.23
N ARG A 242 16.90 8.17 -17.89
CA ARG A 242 17.72 9.27 -17.39
C ARG A 242 17.09 9.90 -16.16
N ILE A 243 17.96 10.36 -15.28
CA ILE A 243 17.59 11.12 -14.09
C ILE A 243 18.41 12.40 -14.14
N SER A 244 17.73 13.54 -14.22
CA SER A 244 18.34 14.85 -14.35
C SER A 244 18.05 15.66 -13.09
N ILE A 245 19.09 16.24 -12.49
CA ILE A 245 18.94 17.25 -11.45
C ILE A 245 18.89 18.60 -12.15
N VAL A 246 17.86 19.39 -11.87
CA VAL A 246 17.70 20.74 -12.44
C VAL A 246 17.69 21.73 -11.29
N SER A 247 18.74 22.53 -11.19
CA SER A 247 18.88 23.54 -10.15
C SER A 247 17.94 24.73 -10.41
N GLN A 248 17.76 25.59 -9.42
CA GLN A 248 16.97 26.80 -9.60
C GLN A 248 17.51 27.64 -10.76
N ASN A 249 16.60 28.12 -11.63
CA ASN A 249 16.84 28.86 -12.87
C ASN A 249 17.46 28.07 -14.03
N GLU A 250 17.75 26.78 -13.86
CA GLU A 250 18.16 25.91 -14.96
C GLU A 250 16.96 25.38 -15.74
N SER A 251 17.20 24.91 -16.97
CA SER A 251 16.15 24.36 -17.83
C SER A 251 16.51 22.98 -18.38
N LEU A 252 15.52 22.10 -18.44
CA LEU A 252 15.60 20.82 -19.16
C LEU A 252 14.72 20.90 -20.41
N VAL A 253 15.27 20.44 -21.54
CA VAL A 253 14.57 20.38 -22.84
C VAL A 253 14.48 18.94 -23.31
N LEU A 254 13.27 18.47 -23.59
CA LEU A 254 12.97 17.16 -24.17
C LEU A 254 12.43 17.36 -25.59
N THR A 255 13.12 16.83 -26.59
CA THR A 255 12.84 17.10 -28.00
C THR A 255 11.60 16.40 -28.54
N ASP A 256 11.22 15.24 -28.00
CA ASP A 256 10.04 14.47 -28.44
C ASP A 256 9.14 14.06 -27.27
N MET A 257 8.09 14.85 -27.01
CA MET A 257 7.16 14.56 -25.92
C MET A 257 6.18 13.40 -26.22
N LYS A 258 6.02 12.96 -27.47
CA LYS A 258 5.05 11.88 -27.78
C LYS A 258 5.55 10.51 -27.38
N THR A 259 6.85 10.31 -27.43
CA THR A 259 7.51 9.04 -27.07
C THR A 259 8.21 9.11 -25.71
N SER A 260 8.25 10.30 -25.09
CA SER A 260 8.92 10.50 -23.82
C SER A 260 7.94 10.50 -22.66
N SER A 261 8.31 9.81 -21.58
CA SER A 261 7.62 9.89 -20.29
C SER A 261 8.50 10.61 -19.27
N LEU A 262 7.89 11.39 -18.39
CA LEU A 262 8.62 12.14 -17.36
C LEU A 262 7.84 12.25 -16.04
N GLU A 263 8.58 12.20 -14.94
CA GLU A 263 8.11 12.43 -13.58
C GLU A 263 9.01 13.47 -12.88
N ILE A 264 8.40 14.38 -12.10
CA ILE A 264 9.11 15.51 -11.47
C ILE A 264 9.00 15.39 -9.95
N TYR A 265 10.14 15.26 -9.29
CA TYR A 265 10.31 15.30 -7.84
C TYR A 265 10.92 16.65 -7.43
N ASP A 266 10.05 17.59 -7.09
CA ASP A 266 10.37 18.98 -6.72
C ASP A 266 10.08 19.30 -5.25
N THR A 267 9.53 18.33 -4.49
CA THR A 267 9.27 18.45 -3.04
C THR A 267 9.69 17.20 -2.29
N ILE A 268 9.93 17.37 -0.98
CA ILE A 268 10.15 16.26 -0.04
C ILE A 268 8.95 15.31 -0.04
N ASP A 269 7.72 15.83 -0.13
CA ASP A 269 6.49 15.05 -0.11
C ASP A 269 6.42 14.03 -1.25
N LYS A 270 6.81 14.44 -2.47
CA LYS A 270 6.85 13.54 -3.62
C LYS A 270 7.90 12.44 -3.45
N VAL A 271 9.05 12.78 -2.88
CA VAL A 271 10.10 11.79 -2.57
C VAL A 271 9.62 10.82 -1.49
N TYR A 272 8.99 11.33 -0.43
CA TYR A 272 8.39 10.52 0.63
C TYR A 272 7.35 9.55 0.06
N ALA A 273 6.45 10.04 -0.81
CA ALA A 273 5.43 9.21 -1.46
C ALA A 273 6.05 8.10 -2.32
N LEU A 274 7.14 8.39 -3.03
CA LEU A 274 7.89 7.37 -3.77
C LEU A 274 8.51 6.34 -2.83
N LEU A 275 9.23 6.78 -1.79
CA LEU A 275 9.89 5.87 -0.84
C LEU A 275 8.87 4.97 -0.10
N ARG A 276 7.69 5.50 0.22
CA ARG A 276 6.57 4.72 0.75
C ARG A 276 6.11 3.64 -0.22
N THR A 277 6.04 3.96 -1.51
CA THR A 277 5.65 3.02 -2.56
C THR A 277 6.69 1.93 -2.78
N LEU A 278 7.98 2.30 -2.79
CA LEU A 278 9.10 1.38 -3.00
C LEU A 278 9.29 0.43 -1.81
N SER A 279 9.25 0.94 -0.59
CA SER A 279 9.52 0.15 0.61
C SER A 279 8.35 -0.69 1.09
N LYS A 280 7.10 -0.27 0.81
CA LYS A 280 5.87 -0.83 1.40
C LYS A 280 5.95 -0.94 2.93
N ASN A 281 6.72 -0.05 3.57
CA ASN A 281 6.94 -0.08 5.01
C ASN A 281 5.80 0.62 5.74
N GLU A 282 5.01 -0.14 6.48
CA GLU A 282 3.88 0.39 7.27
C GLU A 282 4.34 1.36 8.37
N VAL A 283 5.57 1.22 8.88
CA VAL A 283 6.11 2.11 9.93
C VAL A 283 6.38 3.51 9.38
N LEU A 284 6.79 3.62 8.11
CA LEU A 284 6.98 4.93 7.48
C LEU A 284 5.68 5.74 7.53
N LYS A 285 4.52 5.09 7.36
CA LYS A 285 3.21 5.74 7.47
C LYS A 285 2.99 6.44 8.83
N GLU A 286 3.57 5.93 9.91
CA GLU A 286 3.50 6.59 11.23
C GLU A 286 4.20 7.97 11.24
N PHE A 287 5.07 8.24 10.26
CA PHE A 287 5.83 9.48 10.07
C PHE A 287 5.27 10.40 8.98
N GLU A 288 4.04 10.17 8.52
CA GLU A 288 3.40 11.00 7.47
C GLU A 288 3.24 12.47 7.88
N PHE A 289 3.16 12.74 9.19
CA PHE A 289 3.10 14.09 9.75
C PHE A 289 4.33 14.97 9.39
N ILE A 290 5.47 14.35 9.04
CA ILE A 290 6.68 15.07 8.64
C ILE A 290 6.44 15.95 7.41
N GLN A 291 5.61 15.52 6.46
CA GLN A 291 5.27 16.29 5.25
C GLN A 291 4.61 17.63 5.60
N GLN A 292 3.76 17.62 6.64
CA GLN A 292 3.00 18.79 7.07
C GLN A 292 3.71 19.59 8.17
N TRP A 293 4.90 19.17 8.59
CA TRP A 293 5.61 19.74 9.74
C TRP A 293 5.71 21.27 9.74
N PRO A 294 6.05 21.96 8.63
CA PRO A 294 6.14 23.42 8.62
C PRO A 294 4.83 24.14 8.93
N GLY A 295 3.68 23.50 8.66
CA GLY A 295 2.35 24.07 8.87
C GLY A 295 1.74 23.79 10.25
N LEU A 296 2.38 22.95 11.07
CA LEU A 296 1.89 22.58 12.41
C LEU A 296 2.12 23.68 13.44
N SER A 297 1.19 23.80 14.38
CA SER A 297 1.38 24.66 15.57
C SER A 297 2.46 24.09 16.50
N LEU A 298 2.98 24.92 17.41
CA LEU A 298 4.01 24.50 18.36
C LEU A 298 3.53 23.34 19.25
N GLU A 299 2.29 23.38 19.72
CA GLU A 299 1.70 22.33 20.56
C GLU A 299 1.58 20.99 19.81
N GLU A 300 1.17 21.03 18.55
CA GLU A 300 1.11 19.83 17.69
C GLU A 300 2.49 19.26 17.41
N LYS A 301 3.49 20.12 17.12
CA LYS A 301 4.89 19.70 16.95
C LYS A 301 5.42 19.00 18.20
N GLN A 302 5.18 19.56 19.38
CA GLN A 302 5.58 18.96 20.65
C GLN A 302 4.88 17.63 20.91
N LYS A 303 3.59 17.53 20.60
CA LYS A 303 2.83 16.28 20.74
C LYS A 303 3.37 15.18 19.83
N HIS A 304 3.54 15.46 18.55
CA HIS A 304 4.12 14.51 17.60
C HIS A 304 5.53 14.10 17.99
N TYR A 305 6.34 15.07 18.45
CA TYR A 305 7.68 14.80 18.95
C TYR A 305 7.65 13.88 20.18
N ALA A 306 6.83 14.16 21.19
CA ALA A 306 6.72 13.33 22.39
C ALA A 306 6.27 11.89 22.09
N GLU A 307 5.43 11.69 21.07
CA GLU A 307 4.96 10.36 20.66
C GLU A 307 5.99 9.59 19.80
N LYS A 308 6.81 10.30 19.03
CA LYS A 308 7.66 9.72 17.96
C LYS A 308 9.14 10.08 18.06
N ALA A 309 9.60 10.57 19.20
CA ALA A 309 11.01 10.94 19.42
C ALA A 309 11.94 9.74 19.18
N CYS A 310 12.85 9.91 18.23
CA CYS A 310 13.88 8.95 17.82
C CYS A 310 14.97 9.68 17.01
N HIS A 311 16.07 9.00 16.71
CA HIS A 311 17.18 9.53 15.94
C HIS A 311 16.77 10.00 14.54
N GLU A 312 15.87 9.28 13.87
CA GLU A 312 15.33 9.65 12.56
C GLU A 312 14.67 11.03 12.59
N LEU A 313 13.75 11.23 13.54
CA LEU A 313 13.03 12.49 13.68
C LEU A 313 13.96 13.62 14.15
N ASN A 314 14.84 13.35 15.11
CA ASN A 314 15.81 14.34 15.60
C ASN A 314 16.71 14.85 14.47
N PHE A 315 17.23 13.92 13.65
CA PHE A 315 18.10 14.25 12.52
C PHE A 315 17.34 14.99 11.40
N PHE A 316 16.09 14.61 11.14
CA PHE A 316 15.23 15.34 10.22
C PHE A 316 14.99 16.78 10.66
N LEU A 317 14.64 16.98 11.93
CA LEU A 317 14.35 18.30 12.48
C LEU A 317 15.60 19.17 12.61
N TYR A 318 16.77 18.58 12.85
CA TYR A 318 18.05 19.29 12.82
C TYR A 318 18.26 20.03 11.48
N HIS A 319 17.92 19.38 10.36
CA HIS A 319 18.09 19.93 9.01
C HIS A 319 16.90 20.78 8.54
N LYS A 320 15.67 20.41 8.90
CA LYS A 320 14.45 21.01 8.32
C LYS A 320 13.75 22.05 9.20
N ASP A 321 13.94 22.00 10.52
CA ASP A 321 13.39 22.96 11.49
C ASP A 321 14.39 23.18 12.64
N HIS A 322 15.50 23.85 12.29
CA HIS A 322 16.59 24.08 13.23
C HIS A 322 16.17 24.87 14.47
N THR A 323 15.15 25.74 14.34
CA THR A 323 14.56 26.48 15.45
C THR A 323 13.93 25.56 16.49
N PHE A 324 13.04 24.65 16.07
CA PHE A 324 12.46 23.67 16.97
C PHE A 324 13.52 22.73 17.56
N PHE A 325 14.51 22.33 16.75
CA PHE A 325 15.62 21.51 17.22
C PHE A 325 16.37 22.20 18.37
N LYS A 326 16.78 23.45 18.19
CA LYS A 326 17.57 24.18 19.19
C LYS A 326 16.80 24.42 20.49
N ASP A 327 15.53 24.78 20.39
CA ASP A 327 14.74 25.19 21.56
C ASP A 327 14.19 24.00 22.36
N VAL A 328 13.84 22.90 21.69
CA VAL A 328 13.19 21.73 22.31
C VAL A 328 14.09 20.50 22.34
N ILE A 329 14.64 20.11 21.19
CA ILE A 329 15.34 18.82 21.04
C ILE A 329 16.72 18.86 21.69
N TYR A 330 17.50 19.92 21.45
CA TYR A 330 18.84 20.07 21.97
C TYR A 330 18.91 19.97 23.51
N PRO A 331 18.15 20.74 24.31
CA PRO A 331 18.17 20.59 25.76
C PRO A 331 17.62 19.23 26.21
N TYR A 332 16.68 18.65 25.45
CA TYR A 332 16.11 17.34 25.76
C TYR A 332 17.14 16.20 25.62
N ILE A 333 17.86 16.12 24.49
CA ILE A 333 18.91 15.12 24.27
C ILE A 333 20.11 15.37 25.20
N SER A 334 20.42 16.63 25.52
CA SER A 334 21.52 16.97 26.44
C SER A 334 21.36 16.28 27.81
N ASN A 335 20.11 16.13 28.28
CA ASN A 335 19.78 15.46 29.54
C ASN A 335 19.66 13.93 29.43
N LYS A 336 19.84 13.35 28.23
CA LYS A 336 19.83 11.92 28.03
C LYS A 336 21.00 11.28 28.76
N LYS A 337 20.72 10.25 29.56
CA LYS A 337 21.73 9.52 30.34
C LYS A 337 22.72 8.81 29.41
N ASP A 338 22.22 7.86 28.61
CA ASP A 338 23.05 7.03 27.73
C ASP A 338 22.93 7.57 26.30
N LYS A 339 23.93 8.37 25.89
CA LYS A 339 24.00 9.00 24.56
C LYS A 339 24.66 8.05 23.56
N THR A 340 24.14 8.01 22.33
CA THR A 340 24.74 7.30 21.19
C THR A 340 25.54 8.26 20.31
N PHE A 341 26.18 7.73 19.25
CA PHE A 341 26.86 8.54 18.25
C PHE A 341 25.97 9.68 17.71
N MET A 342 24.73 9.37 17.34
CA MET A 342 23.81 10.36 16.77
C MET A 342 23.46 11.45 17.78
N ASP A 343 23.29 11.11 19.05
CA ASP A 343 23.02 12.10 20.11
C ASP A 343 24.22 13.07 20.27
N HIS A 344 25.43 12.53 20.36
CA HIS A 344 26.66 13.33 20.44
C HIS A 344 26.85 14.21 19.19
N TRP A 345 26.55 13.66 18.00
CA TRP A 345 26.64 14.40 16.75
C TRP A 345 25.65 15.57 16.71
N LEU A 346 24.41 15.36 17.15
CA LEU A 346 23.34 16.37 17.17
C LEU A 346 23.63 17.51 18.16
N ILE A 347 24.16 17.20 19.34
CA ILE A 347 24.53 18.20 20.36
C ILE A 347 25.85 18.90 19.99
N GLY A 348 26.67 18.26 19.15
CA GLY A 348 27.97 18.79 18.76
C GLY A 348 29.07 18.55 19.79
N ASP A 349 28.96 17.44 20.53
CA ASP A 349 30.01 16.94 21.40
C ASP A 349 31.27 16.51 20.61
N ASP A 350 32.36 16.26 21.33
CA ASP A 350 33.57 15.67 20.77
C ASP A 350 33.31 14.21 20.33
N LEU A 351 33.57 13.92 19.05
CA LEU A 351 33.38 12.59 18.45
C LEU A 351 34.69 11.83 18.25
N THR A 352 35.81 12.30 18.84
CA THR A 352 37.13 11.68 18.67
C THR A 352 37.14 10.19 19.03
N SER A 353 36.40 9.76 20.06
CA SER A 353 36.28 8.34 20.47
C SER A 353 35.59 7.45 19.42
N TYR A 354 34.87 8.03 18.47
CA TYR A 354 34.24 7.32 17.36
C TYR A 354 35.15 7.14 16.15
N ALA A 355 36.32 7.80 16.13
CA ALA A 355 37.37 7.58 15.15
C ALA A 355 38.19 6.31 15.46
N ASP A 356 38.14 5.81 16.70
CA ASP A 356 38.79 4.56 17.10
C ASP A 356 38.23 3.37 16.32
N LEU A 357 39.09 2.42 15.94
CA LEU A 357 38.77 1.31 15.04
C LEU A 357 37.51 0.53 15.45
N TRP A 358 37.37 0.22 16.75
CA TRP A 358 36.22 -0.52 17.27
C TRP A 358 34.93 0.30 17.18
N SER A 359 34.94 1.55 17.66
CA SER A 359 33.76 2.42 17.59
C SER A 359 33.35 2.67 16.14
N PHE A 360 34.33 2.98 15.29
CA PHE A 360 34.14 3.23 13.86
C PHE A 360 33.54 2.02 13.14
N SER A 361 33.92 0.78 13.49
CA SER A 361 33.37 -0.43 12.85
C SER A 361 31.89 -0.66 13.16
N HIS A 362 31.40 -0.16 14.30
CA HIS A 362 29.99 -0.27 14.71
C HIS A 362 29.10 0.81 14.08
N LEU A 363 29.68 1.92 13.61
CA LEU A 363 28.93 2.97 12.92
C LEU A 363 28.37 2.47 11.58
N ASN A 364 27.13 2.87 11.28
CA ASN A 364 26.56 2.65 9.96
C ASN A 364 27.17 3.61 8.91
N ILE A 365 26.90 3.40 7.62
CA ILE A 365 27.56 4.20 6.58
C ILE A 365 27.24 5.69 6.67
N ALA A 366 26.00 6.05 7.03
CA ALA A 366 25.59 7.44 7.18
C ALA A 366 26.34 8.09 8.34
N GLU A 367 26.44 7.41 9.49
CA GLU A 367 27.19 7.86 10.66
C GLU A 367 28.68 8.06 10.37
N LYS A 368 29.30 7.12 9.64
CA LYS A 368 30.71 7.26 9.19
C LYS A 368 30.92 8.49 8.31
N ILE A 369 29.99 8.77 7.40
CA ILE A 369 30.03 9.97 6.57
C ILE A 369 29.84 11.23 7.44
N LEU A 370 28.90 11.20 8.39
CA LEU A 370 28.63 12.32 9.30
C LEU A 370 29.82 12.64 10.22
N LEU A 371 30.56 11.63 10.69
CA LEU A 371 31.80 11.78 11.45
C LEU A 371 32.85 12.57 10.64
N ALA A 372 33.02 12.21 9.36
CA ALA A 372 33.94 12.89 8.45
C ALA A 372 33.51 14.33 8.15
N ARG A 373 32.21 14.56 7.92
CA ARG A 373 31.66 15.90 7.64
C ARG A 373 31.81 16.86 8.83
N ARG A 374 31.93 16.33 10.06
CA ARG A 374 32.18 17.11 11.27
C ARG A 374 33.67 17.41 11.50
N GLY A 375 34.57 16.81 10.72
CA GLY A 375 36.01 17.08 10.74
C GLY A 375 36.83 16.16 11.67
N PHE A 376 36.23 15.13 12.25
CA PHE A 376 36.93 14.16 13.11
C PHE A 376 37.66 13.07 12.32
N MET A 377 37.38 12.96 11.02
CA MET A 377 38.05 12.05 10.08
C MET A 377 38.29 12.78 8.76
N ASP A 378 39.34 12.40 8.04
CA ASP A 378 39.62 12.94 6.72
C ASP A 378 38.52 12.55 5.72
N LYS A 379 37.89 13.56 5.12
CA LYS A 379 36.79 13.42 4.17
C LYS A 379 37.20 12.61 2.94
N GLU A 380 38.40 12.83 2.41
CA GLU A 380 38.86 12.14 1.20
C GLU A 380 39.03 10.64 1.44
N ASN A 381 39.55 10.28 2.62
CA ASN A 381 39.69 8.88 3.04
C ASN A 381 38.33 8.20 3.21
N ILE A 382 37.35 8.87 3.83
CA ILE A 382 36.00 8.32 4.00
C ILE A 382 35.25 8.23 2.67
N GLN A 383 35.41 9.21 1.78
CA GLN A 383 34.87 9.15 0.42
C GLN A 383 35.47 7.97 -0.36
N ARG A 384 36.78 7.74 -0.28
CA ARG A 384 37.44 6.57 -0.89
C ARG A 384 36.89 5.27 -0.29
N TYR A 385 36.79 5.18 1.04
CA TYR A 385 36.22 4.02 1.72
C TYR A 385 34.79 3.69 1.25
N VAL A 386 33.92 4.70 1.14
CA VAL A 386 32.54 4.52 0.64
C VAL A 386 32.54 4.08 -0.82
N ASN A 387 33.44 4.63 -1.65
CA ASN A 387 33.58 4.23 -3.04
C ASN A 387 34.02 2.77 -3.17
N ASP A 388 35.04 2.35 -2.42
CA ASP A 388 35.55 0.98 -2.44
C ASP A 388 34.46 -0.01 -2.00
N LEU A 389 33.69 0.32 -0.95
CA LEU A 389 32.54 -0.49 -0.52
C LEU A 389 31.45 -0.57 -1.59
N PHE A 390 31.15 0.54 -2.26
CA PHE A 390 30.13 0.57 -3.31
C PHE A 390 30.58 -0.21 -4.55
N ASP A 391 31.85 -0.11 -4.95
CA ASP A 391 32.37 -0.77 -6.13
C ASP A 391 32.44 -2.31 -5.97
N MET A 392 32.37 -2.81 -4.73
CA MET A 392 32.18 -4.25 -4.43
C MET A 392 30.73 -4.72 -4.61
N ILE A 393 29.75 -3.84 -4.72
CA ILE A 393 28.35 -4.19 -4.93
C ILE A 393 28.14 -4.50 -6.42
N VAL A 394 27.69 -5.73 -6.73
CA VAL A 394 27.38 -6.12 -8.10
C VAL A 394 26.19 -5.30 -8.62
N PRO A 395 26.31 -4.62 -9.78
CA PRO A 395 25.21 -3.86 -10.36
C PRO A 395 24.03 -4.77 -10.73
N ASP A 396 22.86 -4.52 -10.13
CA ASP A 396 21.60 -5.17 -10.47
C ASP A 396 20.77 -4.28 -11.41
N ILE A 397 20.81 -4.62 -12.70
CA ILE A 397 20.13 -3.87 -13.76
C ILE A 397 18.61 -4.03 -13.66
N ASP A 398 18.11 -5.20 -13.25
CA ASP A 398 16.68 -5.47 -13.14
C ASP A 398 16.08 -4.74 -11.95
N HIS A 399 16.78 -4.73 -10.82
CA HIS A 399 16.40 -3.93 -9.67
C HIS A 399 16.39 -2.44 -10.01
N TYR A 400 17.43 -1.91 -10.66
CA TYR A 400 17.44 -0.52 -11.13
C TYR A 400 16.25 -0.23 -12.06
N ASN A 401 15.98 -1.13 -13.02
CA ASN A 401 14.87 -0.98 -13.95
C ASN A 401 13.53 -0.90 -13.22
N HIS A 402 13.33 -1.76 -12.23
CA HIS A 402 12.13 -1.78 -11.40
C HIS A 402 11.95 -0.49 -10.61
N LEU A 403 12.98 -0.04 -9.89
CA LEU A 403 12.94 1.22 -9.13
C LEU A 403 12.65 2.41 -10.04
N PHE A 404 13.32 2.48 -11.19
CA PHE A 404 13.14 3.56 -12.16
C PHE A 404 11.72 3.57 -12.74
N ASP A 405 11.18 2.41 -13.11
CA ASP A 405 9.85 2.31 -13.72
C ASP A 405 8.73 2.62 -12.71
N ILE A 406 8.94 2.34 -11.41
CA ILE A 406 8.04 2.81 -10.35
C ILE A 406 8.13 4.32 -10.18
N ALA A 407 9.35 4.88 -10.12
CA ALA A 407 9.55 6.33 -10.03
C ALA A 407 8.87 7.07 -11.19
N LEU A 408 9.01 6.55 -12.42
CA LEU A 408 8.39 7.15 -13.61
C LEU A 408 6.85 7.11 -13.59
N LYS A 409 6.24 6.20 -12.84
CA LYS A 409 4.78 6.05 -12.71
C LYS A 409 4.17 6.88 -11.56
N GLY A 410 4.96 7.69 -10.85
CA GLY A 410 4.52 8.51 -9.71
C GLY A 410 3.24 9.32 -9.96
N LYS A 411 3.09 9.96 -11.14
CA LYS A 411 1.89 10.71 -11.53
C LYS A 411 0.57 9.95 -11.52
N SER A 412 0.58 8.62 -11.72
CA SER A 412 -0.66 7.85 -11.64
C SER A 412 -1.20 7.71 -10.21
N MET A 413 -0.37 8.03 -9.21
CA MET A 413 -0.70 7.90 -7.79
C MET A 413 -1.30 9.19 -7.20
N ASP A 414 -0.93 10.37 -7.71
CA ASP A 414 -1.51 11.67 -7.29
C ASP A 414 -2.94 11.91 -7.84
N MET A 415 -3.35 11.19 -8.89
CA MET A 415 -4.61 11.40 -9.61
C MET A 415 -5.87 10.87 -8.90
N ASP A 416 -5.75 10.32 -7.68
CA ASP A 416 -6.90 9.94 -6.84
C ASP A 416 -7.41 11.08 -5.94
N ALA A 417 -6.72 12.22 -5.90
CA ALA A 417 -7.09 13.41 -5.12
C ALA A 417 -7.23 14.66 -6.01
N GLY A 418 -8.39 14.82 -6.68
CA GLY A 418 -8.82 16.14 -7.18
C GLY A 418 -8.90 16.31 -8.70
N LEU A 419 -10.14 16.29 -9.20
CA LEU A 419 -10.66 16.71 -10.50
C LEU A 419 -9.79 17.69 -11.34
N ARG A 420 -9.12 17.15 -12.37
CA ARG A 420 -9.07 17.73 -13.74
C ARG A 420 -9.08 16.60 -14.78
N LYS A 421 -10.22 16.33 -15.41
CA LYS A 421 -10.33 15.42 -16.56
C LYS A 421 -9.72 16.08 -17.80
N ALA A 422 -8.43 15.86 -18.04
CA ALA A 422 -7.90 15.82 -19.41
C ALA A 422 -8.32 14.48 -20.07
N PRO A 423 -8.57 14.44 -21.38
CA PRO A 423 -9.09 13.24 -22.04
C PRO A 423 -8.07 12.10 -21.87
N LYS A 424 -8.52 11.02 -21.22
CA LYS A 424 -7.72 9.80 -21.06
C LYS A 424 -7.20 9.35 -22.43
N PRO A 425 -5.88 9.17 -22.63
CA PRO A 425 -5.43 8.30 -23.72
C PRO A 425 -6.05 6.91 -23.47
N PRO A 426 -6.44 6.17 -24.53
CA PRO A 426 -7.01 4.84 -24.36
C PRO A 426 -6.00 3.98 -23.61
N GLU A 427 -6.40 3.51 -22.43
CA GLU A 427 -5.63 2.58 -21.61
C GLU A 427 -5.45 1.28 -22.40
N TYR A 428 -4.22 0.99 -22.81
CA TYR A 428 -3.84 -0.37 -23.20
C TYR A 428 -3.45 -1.10 -21.92
N SER A 429 -4.29 -2.04 -21.50
CA SER A 429 -3.96 -2.95 -20.41
C SER A 429 -2.98 -4.01 -20.92
N THR A 430 -1.67 -3.75 -20.85
CA THR A 430 -0.65 -4.81 -20.94
C THR A 430 -0.23 -5.32 -19.56
N HIS A 431 -1.00 -5.03 -18.51
CA HIS A 431 -0.84 -5.65 -17.20
C HIS A 431 -2.13 -6.37 -16.81
N ILE A 432 -2.11 -7.69 -16.95
CA ILE A 432 -2.97 -8.56 -16.15
C ILE A 432 -2.49 -8.39 -14.71
N SER A 433 -3.28 -7.66 -13.93
CA SER A 433 -3.19 -7.64 -12.48
C SER A 433 -3.53 -9.03 -11.98
N LEU A 434 -2.51 -9.85 -11.72
CA LEU A 434 -2.60 -10.88 -10.69
C LEU A 434 -2.94 -10.15 -9.39
N TYR A 435 -4.16 -10.38 -8.87
CA TYR A 435 -4.55 -9.92 -7.55
C TYR A 435 -3.49 -10.33 -6.51
N PRO A 436 -2.89 -9.39 -5.77
CA PRO A 436 -2.22 -9.72 -4.53
C PRO A 436 -3.28 -10.12 -3.52
N HIS A 437 -3.05 -11.24 -2.83
CA HIS A 437 -3.74 -11.55 -1.58
C HIS A 437 -3.52 -10.39 -0.59
N ALA A 438 -4.57 -9.62 -0.32
CA ALA A 438 -4.65 -8.78 0.86
C ALA A 438 -6.12 -8.65 1.28
N ALA A 439 -6.45 -9.36 2.36
CA ALA A 439 -7.28 -8.90 3.45
C ALA A 439 -8.18 -7.68 3.16
N LEU A 440 -9.39 -7.93 2.66
CA LEU A 440 -10.50 -7.05 2.98
C LEU A 440 -10.92 -7.36 4.42
N GLY A 441 -10.56 -6.42 5.30
CA GLY A 441 -11.05 -6.36 6.66
C GLY A 441 -12.57 -6.23 6.70
N ASN A 442 -13.12 -6.64 7.85
CA ASN A 442 -14.53 -6.76 8.19
C ASN A 442 -15.35 -5.44 8.21
N ASP A 443 -14.94 -4.38 7.52
CA ASP A 443 -15.47 -3.02 7.79
C ASP A 443 -16.43 -2.47 6.72
N TYR A 444 -16.94 -3.29 5.81
CA TYR A 444 -17.92 -2.87 4.77
C TYR A 444 -19.29 -3.55 4.84
N TYR A 445 -19.71 -4.03 6.02
CA TYR A 445 -21.07 -4.59 6.24
C TYR A 445 -21.98 -3.76 7.15
N ASN A 446 -21.63 -2.52 7.50
CA ASN A 446 -22.39 -1.70 8.47
C ASN A 446 -23.05 -0.42 7.92
N GLN A 447 -23.28 -0.27 6.61
CA GLN A 447 -23.94 0.93 6.08
C GLN A 447 -24.97 0.67 4.97
N ILE A 448 -25.88 -0.29 5.19
CA ILE A 448 -27.18 -0.28 4.50
C ILE A 448 -28.28 -0.44 5.55
N HIS A 449 -28.79 0.70 6.03
CA HIS A 449 -30.07 0.79 6.72
C HIS A 449 -31.20 0.44 5.73
N LEU A 450 -31.61 -0.81 5.69
CA LEU A 450 -32.94 -1.19 5.22
C LEU A 450 -33.86 -1.21 6.43
N SER A 451 -34.66 -0.15 6.55
CA SER A 451 -35.75 -0.03 7.52
C SER A 451 -36.75 -1.17 7.31
N TRP A 452 -36.72 -2.16 8.19
CA TRP A 452 -37.77 -3.16 8.33
C TRP A 452 -38.43 -2.91 9.68
N ASP A 453 -39.59 -2.26 9.69
CA ASP A 453 -40.40 -2.06 10.89
C ASP A 453 -40.97 -3.41 11.33
N PRO A 454 -40.60 -3.96 12.50
CA PRO A 454 -41.23 -5.15 13.03
C PRO A 454 -42.52 -4.74 13.75
N VAL A 455 -43.63 -5.26 13.26
CA VAL A 455 -44.95 -5.27 13.89
C VAL A 455 -44.85 -5.65 15.37
N GLU A 456 -45.50 -4.86 16.22
CA GLU A 456 -45.67 -5.06 17.66
C GLU A 456 -46.17 -6.48 17.99
N GLY A 457 -45.49 -7.19 18.89
CA GLY A 457 -46.03 -8.42 19.48
C GLY A 457 -45.07 -9.54 19.88
N ALA A 458 -43.75 -9.34 19.91
CA ALA A 458 -42.82 -10.44 20.24
C ALA A 458 -41.67 -10.09 21.21
N ASN A 459 -41.84 -9.11 22.10
CA ASN A 459 -40.80 -8.67 23.05
C ASN A 459 -41.24 -8.72 24.52
N SER A 460 -41.73 -9.87 25.01
CA SER A 460 -42.06 -10.05 26.43
C SER A 460 -41.26 -11.14 27.15
N TYR A 461 -40.32 -11.83 26.49
CA TYR A 461 -39.54 -12.91 27.13
C TYR A 461 -38.02 -12.68 27.23
N SER A 462 -37.48 -11.59 26.71
CA SER A 462 -36.04 -11.25 26.81
C SER A 462 -35.69 -10.25 27.93
N ILE A 463 -36.68 -9.58 28.53
CA ILE A 463 -36.43 -8.53 29.54
C ILE A 463 -36.32 -9.11 30.96
N ILE A 464 -37.02 -10.20 31.29
CA ILE A 464 -37.03 -10.76 32.65
C ILE A 464 -35.73 -11.55 32.99
N ARG A 465 -34.89 -11.88 32.00
CA ARG A 465 -33.64 -12.65 32.22
C ARG A 465 -32.37 -11.81 32.31
N ASN A 466 -32.42 -10.52 31.97
CA ASN A 466 -31.24 -9.65 31.94
C ASN A 466 -31.10 -8.71 33.15
N GLU A 467 -32.16 -8.52 33.95
CA GLU A 467 -32.07 -7.64 35.14
C GLU A 467 -31.40 -8.28 36.37
N SER A 468 -31.15 -9.60 36.36
CA SER A 468 -30.42 -10.29 37.44
C SER A 468 -28.94 -10.55 37.16
N LYS A 469 -28.37 -9.96 36.09
CA LYS A 469 -26.94 -10.04 35.74
C LYS A 469 -26.18 -8.71 35.82
N SER A 470 -26.77 -7.66 36.36
CA SER A 470 -26.15 -6.33 36.45
C SER A 470 -25.36 -6.07 37.74
N THR A 471 -25.27 -7.03 38.67
CA THR A 471 -24.55 -6.86 39.96
C THR A 471 -23.46 -7.88 40.25
N THR A 472 -23.00 -8.64 39.26
CA THR A 472 -21.83 -9.51 39.43
C THR A 472 -20.67 -8.95 38.60
N ARG A 473 -19.78 -8.21 39.27
CA ARG A 473 -18.52 -7.74 38.69
C ARG A 473 -17.76 -8.97 38.16
N PRO A 474 -17.25 -8.97 36.92
CA PRO A 474 -16.42 -10.07 36.45
C PRO A 474 -15.19 -10.17 37.35
N PHE A 475 -15.08 -11.26 38.13
CA PHE A 475 -13.96 -11.53 39.04
C PHE A 475 -12.62 -11.75 38.31
N PHE A 476 -12.63 -11.82 36.97
CA PHE A 476 -11.44 -11.99 36.16
C PHE A 476 -11.36 -10.91 35.08
N GLN A 477 -10.48 -9.93 35.28
CA GLN A 477 -9.97 -9.04 34.24
C GLN A 477 -8.51 -9.37 33.97
N LYS A 478 -8.19 -9.75 32.72
CA LYS A 478 -6.81 -10.00 32.28
C LYS A 478 -5.97 -8.74 32.59
N LEU A 479 -5.01 -8.89 33.49
CA LEU A 479 -4.10 -7.81 33.88
C LEU A 479 -3.19 -7.42 32.71
N ASP A 480 -2.75 -6.16 32.72
CA ASP A 480 -1.70 -5.71 31.84
C ASP A 480 -0.40 -6.39 32.24
N LYS A 481 0.24 -7.04 31.27
CA LYS A 481 1.49 -7.77 31.45
C LYS A 481 2.61 -6.81 31.84
N THR A 482 3.52 -7.24 32.71
CA THR A 482 4.77 -6.52 32.99
C THR A 482 5.51 -6.29 31.67
N GLN A 483 5.95 -5.06 31.45
CA GLN A 483 6.64 -4.65 30.23
C GLN A 483 8.10 -4.31 30.53
N GLU A 484 8.99 -4.82 29.69
CA GLU A 484 10.38 -4.36 29.63
C GLU A 484 10.43 -3.08 28.78
N TRP A 485 11.09 -2.04 29.28
CA TRP A 485 11.21 -0.74 28.61
C TRP A 485 12.65 -0.51 28.13
N ALA A 486 12.80 0.02 26.92
CA ALA A 486 14.07 0.54 26.41
C ALA A 486 13.95 2.01 26.00
N GLU A 487 15.07 2.70 25.97
CA GLU A 487 15.18 4.01 25.34
C GLU A 487 14.96 3.88 23.82
N ASN A 488 14.20 4.82 23.25
CA ASN A 488 13.97 4.90 21.81
C ASN A 488 15.09 5.73 21.15
N ASN A 489 16.13 5.05 20.68
CA ASN A 489 17.21 5.60 19.88
C ASN A 489 16.78 5.65 18.41
N TYR A 490 17.21 4.70 17.58
CA TYR A 490 16.55 4.42 16.31
C TYR A 490 15.16 3.83 16.57
N PHE A 491 14.16 4.22 15.78
CA PHE A 491 12.76 4.00 16.09
C PHE A 491 12.41 2.52 16.33
N LYS A 492 12.09 2.18 17.58
CA LYS A 492 11.75 0.82 18.06
C LYS A 492 12.80 -0.24 17.73
N ILE A 493 14.08 0.16 17.66
CA ILE A 493 15.22 -0.75 17.50
C ILE A 493 16.04 -0.72 18.79
N ARG A 494 16.32 -1.89 19.38
CA ARG A 494 17.13 -1.94 20.61
C ARG A 494 18.57 -1.55 20.28
N GLN A 495 19.25 -0.94 21.24
CA GLN A 495 20.64 -0.48 21.05
C GLN A 495 21.61 -1.59 20.60
N LYS A 496 21.45 -2.82 21.11
CA LYS A 496 22.26 -3.98 20.69
C LYS A 496 22.04 -4.41 19.23
N ASP A 497 20.90 -4.05 18.66
CA ASP A 497 20.50 -4.40 17.29
C ASP A 497 20.82 -3.25 16.30
N GLN A 498 21.31 -2.10 16.81
CA GLN A 498 21.78 -0.96 16.02
C GLN A 498 23.22 -1.22 15.55
N GLN A 499 23.36 -2.11 14.58
CA GLN A 499 24.66 -2.50 14.02
C GLN A 499 25.01 -1.65 12.79
N SER A 500 26.25 -1.77 12.31
CA SER A 500 26.74 -1.06 11.12
C SER A 500 25.95 -1.38 9.85
N ASP A 501 25.24 -2.52 9.83
CA ASP A 501 24.35 -2.94 8.75
C ASP A 501 22.99 -2.26 8.74
N LEU A 502 22.67 -1.42 9.73
CA LEU A 502 21.39 -0.69 9.78
C LEU A 502 21.24 0.23 8.57
N ILE A 503 22.29 0.96 8.18
CA ILE A 503 22.31 1.74 6.93
C ILE A 503 23.53 1.30 6.13
N LYS A 504 23.28 0.61 5.03
CA LYS A 504 24.31 0.05 4.14
C LYS A 504 24.72 1.05 3.07
N VAL A 505 25.92 0.85 2.54
CA VAL A 505 26.39 1.64 1.41
C VAL A 505 25.51 1.42 0.18
N ASN A 506 25.15 2.51 -0.50
CA ASN A 506 24.46 2.51 -1.77
C ASN A 506 24.90 3.75 -2.59
N ALA A 507 24.33 3.91 -3.79
CA ALA A 507 24.70 5.01 -4.68
C ALA A 507 24.33 6.40 -4.11
N PHE A 508 23.31 6.50 -3.27
CA PHE A 508 22.93 7.75 -2.60
C PHE A 508 23.95 8.16 -1.54
N TRP A 509 24.38 7.22 -0.68
CA TRP A 509 25.40 7.48 0.33
C TRP A 509 26.77 7.75 -0.29
N LYS A 510 27.06 7.14 -1.45
CA LYS A 510 28.24 7.48 -2.28
C LYS A 510 28.20 8.93 -2.75
N ASP A 511 27.07 9.41 -3.28
CA ASP A 511 26.91 10.81 -3.66
C ASP A 511 27.05 11.74 -2.45
N PHE A 512 26.47 11.36 -1.30
CA PHE A 512 26.51 12.14 -0.08
C PHE A 512 27.92 12.25 0.51
N ALA A 513 28.73 11.20 0.45
CA ALA A 513 30.11 11.22 0.88
C ALA A 513 30.99 12.16 0.02
N ALA A 514 30.72 12.20 -1.29
CA ALA A 514 31.44 13.06 -2.24
C ALA A 514 31.03 14.54 -2.17
N ASN A 515 29.77 14.81 -1.81
CA ASN A 515 29.23 16.17 -1.73
C ASN A 515 29.99 17.05 -0.72
N ASP A 516 30.12 18.34 -1.04
CA ASP A 516 30.65 19.35 -0.12
C ASP A 516 29.60 19.72 0.95
N PRO A 517 29.89 19.59 2.26
CA PRO A 517 28.97 19.97 3.34
C PRO A 517 28.38 21.36 3.30
N LYS A 518 29.03 22.30 2.59
CA LYS A 518 28.57 23.69 2.46
C LYS A 518 27.60 23.90 1.29
N SER A 519 27.47 22.93 0.40
CA SER A 519 26.67 23.02 -0.83
C SER A 519 25.38 22.21 -0.70
N PRO A 520 24.25 22.68 -1.26
CA PRO A 520 23.00 21.93 -1.28
C PRO A 520 23.18 20.53 -1.87
N PHE A 521 22.58 19.53 -1.23
CA PHE A 521 22.69 18.13 -1.63
C PHE A 521 21.43 17.67 -2.37
N HIS A 522 21.65 17.27 -3.63
CA HIS A 522 20.67 16.61 -4.47
C HIS A 522 21.32 15.35 -5.04
N SER A 523 20.59 14.24 -5.06
CA SER A 523 21.10 12.98 -5.63
C SER A 523 20.06 12.36 -6.54
N LYS A 524 20.50 11.91 -7.71
CA LYS A 524 19.69 11.09 -8.63
C LYS A 524 19.41 9.68 -8.09
N ASN A 525 20.11 9.29 -7.03
CA ASN A 525 20.15 7.94 -6.50
C ASN A 525 19.26 7.75 -5.26
N PHE A 526 18.41 8.71 -4.90
CA PHE A 526 17.51 8.58 -3.74
C PHE A 526 16.54 7.39 -3.84
N ILE A 527 16.31 6.84 -5.03
CA ILE A 527 15.51 5.62 -5.22
C ILE A 527 16.10 4.39 -4.52
N TYR A 528 17.39 4.41 -4.17
CA TYR A 528 18.06 3.31 -3.47
C TYR A 528 17.88 3.38 -1.94
N THR A 529 17.32 4.45 -1.39
CA THR A 529 17.16 4.64 0.06
C THR A 529 15.81 4.11 0.54
N SER A 530 15.46 2.88 0.19
CA SER A 530 14.15 2.28 0.49
C SER A 530 14.22 1.02 1.35
N HIS A 531 15.37 0.73 1.99
CA HIS A 531 15.58 -0.52 2.72
C HIS A 531 14.84 -0.54 4.07
N ASN A 532 14.97 0.53 4.86
CA ASN A 532 14.32 0.65 6.17
C ASN A 532 13.97 2.11 6.50
N LEU A 533 13.28 2.30 7.62
CA LEU A 533 12.81 3.60 8.07
C LEU A 533 13.96 4.60 8.26
N SER A 534 15.03 4.17 8.93
CA SER A 534 16.15 5.04 9.28
C SER A 534 16.85 5.59 8.04
N GLU A 535 17.10 4.74 7.05
CA GLU A 535 17.66 5.14 5.77
C GLU A 535 16.73 6.10 5.01
N MET A 536 15.42 5.79 4.95
CA MET A 536 14.43 6.63 4.27
C MET A 536 14.35 8.04 4.88
N ILE A 537 14.22 8.14 6.21
CA ILE A 537 14.11 9.43 6.88
C ILE A 537 15.44 10.19 6.79
N PHE A 538 16.58 9.53 7.00
CA PHE A 538 17.88 10.22 6.87
C PHE A 538 18.09 10.77 5.46
N ALA A 539 17.71 10.03 4.42
CA ALA A 539 17.77 10.53 3.04
C ALA A 539 16.88 11.77 2.84
N LEU A 540 15.66 11.77 3.37
CA LEU A 540 14.77 12.94 3.34
C LEU A 540 15.32 14.13 4.14
N SER A 541 16.05 13.89 5.22
CA SER A 541 16.68 14.92 6.04
C SER A 541 17.76 15.69 5.27
N VAL A 542 18.61 14.97 4.54
CA VAL A 542 19.78 15.57 3.83
C VAL A 542 19.48 16.01 2.41
N LEU A 543 18.38 15.57 1.79
CA LEU A 543 17.96 16.04 0.47
C LEU A 543 17.44 17.47 0.55
N ASP A 544 18.09 18.41 -0.13
CA ASP A 544 17.74 19.84 -0.12
C ASP A 544 16.60 20.21 -1.08
N LEU A 545 15.54 19.40 -1.05
CA LEU A 545 14.26 19.73 -1.70
C LEU A 545 13.37 20.54 -0.75
N PRO A 546 12.53 21.45 -1.27
CA PRO A 546 11.59 22.22 -0.47
C PRO A 546 10.37 21.39 -0.03
N PHE A 547 9.65 21.84 1.00
CA PHE A 547 8.33 21.29 1.34
C PHE A 547 7.26 21.74 0.33
N GLN A 548 7.37 22.96 -0.19
CA GLN A 548 6.47 23.49 -1.20
C GLN A 548 7.25 23.96 -2.43
N ALA A 549 6.96 23.37 -3.59
CA ALA A 549 7.60 23.72 -4.85
C ALA A 549 7.15 25.09 -5.37
N ALA A 550 8.08 25.87 -5.91
CA ALA A 550 7.77 27.10 -6.61
C ALA A 550 7.18 26.79 -8.00
N LYS A 551 6.36 27.69 -8.55
CA LYS A 551 5.70 27.45 -9.84
C LYS A 551 6.72 27.45 -10.99
N HIS A 552 7.04 26.27 -11.51
CA HIS A 552 7.96 26.08 -12.64
C HIS A 552 7.36 26.60 -13.95
N LYS A 553 8.22 27.11 -14.85
CA LYS A 553 7.79 27.55 -16.19
C LYS A 553 7.87 26.36 -17.15
N VAL A 554 6.75 25.99 -17.74
CA VAL A 554 6.65 24.89 -18.70
C VAL A 554 6.23 25.45 -20.05
N ASN A 555 7.02 25.17 -21.10
CA ASN A 555 6.69 25.52 -22.47
C ASN A 555 6.58 24.26 -23.33
N LEU A 556 5.59 24.29 -24.22
CA LEU A 556 5.28 23.21 -25.16
C LEU A 556 5.19 23.82 -26.56
N THR A 557 6.21 23.61 -27.37
CA THR A 557 6.29 24.21 -28.71
C THR A 557 6.75 23.16 -29.71
N GLY A 558 5.94 22.89 -30.75
CA GLY A 558 6.32 21.99 -31.85
C GLY A 558 6.55 20.52 -31.47
N GLY A 559 6.11 20.08 -30.29
CA GLY A 559 6.36 18.74 -29.74
C GLY A 559 7.60 18.64 -28.86
N THR A 560 8.31 19.76 -28.67
CA THR A 560 9.37 19.91 -27.68
C THR A 560 8.77 20.38 -26.35
N PHE A 561 9.15 19.71 -25.27
CA PHE A 561 8.82 20.09 -23.91
C PHE A 561 10.04 20.75 -23.26
N SER A 562 9.88 21.93 -22.67
CA SER A 562 10.93 22.54 -21.86
C SER A 562 10.39 22.96 -20.51
N ILE A 563 11.14 22.68 -19.45
CA ILE A 563 10.83 23.11 -18.09
C ILE A 563 11.98 23.94 -17.53
N THR A 564 11.68 25.12 -17.02
CA THR A 564 12.61 25.96 -16.26
C THR A 564 12.24 25.91 -14.78
N ALA A 565 13.21 25.51 -13.97
CA ALA A 565 13.01 25.26 -12.55
C ALA A 565 12.98 26.56 -11.73
N ALA A 566 11.86 26.87 -11.08
CA ALA A 566 11.78 27.94 -10.08
C ALA A 566 12.33 27.54 -8.69
N SER A 567 12.43 26.24 -8.42
CA SER A 567 13.08 25.61 -7.26
C SER A 567 13.77 24.32 -7.71
N PRO A 568 14.78 23.80 -6.98
CA PRO A 568 15.47 22.57 -7.36
C PRO A 568 14.52 21.39 -7.55
N MET A 569 14.80 20.53 -8.53
CA MET A 569 14.00 19.35 -8.82
C MET A 569 14.85 18.21 -9.37
N ILE A 570 14.34 16.99 -9.21
CA ILE A 570 14.90 15.78 -9.80
C ILE A 570 13.88 15.22 -10.78
N ILE A 571 14.26 15.08 -12.04
CA ILE A 571 13.37 14.65 -13.12
C ILE A 571 13.78 13.26 -13.58
N PHE A 572 12.85 12.31 -13.47
CA PHE A 572 12.97 10.99 -14.09
C PHE A 572 12.36 11.08 -15.47
N HIS A 573 13.10 10.68 -16.50
CA HIS A 573 12.58 10.71 -17.85
C HIS A 573 13.11 9.57 -18.71
N LYS A 574 12.24 9.10 -19.60
CA LYS A 574 12.54 8.06 -20.57
C LYS A 574 12.35 8.66 -21.94
N GLU A 575 13.42 8.79 -22.70
CA GLU A 575 13.43 9.45 -24.01
C GLU A 575 14.10 8.56 -25.07
N ILE A 576 13.69 8.71 -26.33
CA ILE A 576 14.36 8.06 -27.46
C ILE A 576 15.45 9.01 -27.93
N LEU A 577 16.70 8.58 -27.80
CA LEU A 577 17.86 9.35 -28.20
C LEU A 577 18.74 8.56 -29.15
N GLN A 578 19.56 9.28 -29.90
CA GLN A 578 20.61 8.66 -30.68
C GLN A 578 21.58 7.90 -29.74
N GLY A 579 21.73 6.61 -29.99
CA GLY A 579 22.68 5.75 -29.31
C GLY A 579 23.99 5.68 -30.09
N LYS A 580 25.11 5.57 -29.38
CA LYS A 580 26.39 5.24 -30.01
C LYS A 580 26.49 3.72 -30.13
N LEU A 581 26.85 3.22 -31.31
CA LEU A 581 27.26 1.83 -31.47
C LEU A 581 28.50 1.58 -30.61
N SER A 582 28.37 0.78 -29.55
CA SER A 582 29.53 0.33 -28.80
C SER A 582 30.31 -0.69 -29.62
N LYS A 583 31.53 -0.36 -30.06
CA LYS A 583 32.51 -1.33 -30.59
C LYS A 583 33.08 -2.26 -29.50
N LYS A 584 32.25 -2.77 -28.59
CA LYS A 584 32.65 -3.86 -27.68
C LYS A 584 32.10 -5.16 -28.26
N ILE A 585 32.98 -5.83 -29.00
CA ILE A 585 32.85 -7.24 -29.32
C ILE A 585 32.88 -7.96 -27.96
N PHE A 586 31.76 -8.54 -27.54
CA PHE A 586 31.78 -9.51 -26.45
C PHE A 586 32.50 -10.74 -27.01
N PRO A 587 33.67 -11.15 -26.47
CA PRO A 587 34.18 -12.47 -26.78
C PRO A 587 33.18 -13.47 -26.21
N TYR A 588 32.62 -14.29 -27.11
CA TYR A 588 31.70 -15.37 -26.80
C TYR A 588 32.27 -16.35 -25.78
#